data_AF-A0A967T8D9-F1
#
_entry.id   AF-A0A967T8D9-F1
#
_cell.length_a   1.000
_cell.length_b   1.000
_cell.length_c   1.000
_cell.angle_alpha   90.00
_cell.angle_beta   90.00
_cell.angle_gamma   90.00
#
_symmetry.space_group_name_H-M   'P 1'
#
loop_
_entity.id
_entity.type
_entity.pdbx_description
1 polymer ?
#
loop_
_entity_poly.entity_id
_entity_poly.type
_entity_poly.pdbx_seq_one_letter_code
_entity_poly.pdbx_strand_id
1 'polypeptide(L)' 'SHNKNNYSPTTIRILIVEDNPGDVRLLKELLTNGDLYKFELVHKENLKEGLEYLSERKTDVILLDLSLP' A
#
# COMPACT_ATOMS: atom_id res chain seq x y z
N SER A 1 -22.95 9.56 -26.33
CA SER A 1 -23.13 9.86 -24.90
C SER A 1 -22.54 8.72 -24.06
N HIS A 2 -21.31 8.85 -23.57
CA HIS A 2 -20.72 7.86 -22.67
C HIS A 2 -21.02 8.28 -21.23
N ASN A 3 -21.93 7.55 -20.57
CA ASN A 3 -22.24 7.72 -19.17
C ASN A 3 -20.99 7.33 -18.35
N LYS A 4 -20.20 8.32 -17.92
CA LYS A 4 -19.17 8.10 -16.91
C LYS A 4 -19.90 7.89 -15.60
N ASN A 5 -20.14 6.63 -15.25
CA ASN A 5 -20.64 6.25 -13.94
C ASN A 5 -19.83 7.00 -12.87
N ASN A 6 -20.52 7.64 -11.93
CA ASN A 6 -19.97 8.46 -10.84
C ASN A 6 -19.20 7.64 -9.79
N TYR A 7 -18.33 6.71 -10.20
CA TYR A 7 -17.47 5.99 -9.28
C TYR A 7 -16.35 6.92 -8.81
N SER A 8 -16.48 7.42 -7.58
CA SER A 8 -15.32 7.82 -6.81
C SER A 8 -14.49 6.55 -6.60
N PRO A 9 -13.23 6.49 -7.07
CA PRO A 9 -12.40 5.30 -6.87
C PRO A 9 -12.25 5.05 -5.38
N THR A 10 -12.56 3.83 -4.94
CA THR A 10 -12.35 3.43 -3.55
C THR A 10 -10.86 3.47 -3.27
N THR A 11 -10.45 4.23 -2.24
CA THR A 11 -9.07 4.28 -1.80
C THR A 11 -8.77 3.06 -0.94
N ILE A 12 -7.71 2.32 -1.27
CA ILE A 12 -7.20 1.20 -0.48
C ILE A 12 -5.88 1.65 0.16
N ARG A 13 -5.82 1.62 1.50
CA ARG A 13 -4.62 1.99 2.27
C ARG A 13 -3.78 0.76 2.54
N ILE A 14 -2.57 0.76 1.98
CA ILE A 14 -1.63 -0.35 2.05
C ILE A 14 -0.44 0.06 2.91
N LEU A 15 -0.15 -0.73 3.94
CA LEU A 15 1.10 -0.65 4.68
C LEU A 15 2.08 -1.68 4.10
N ILE A 16 3.26 -1.25 3.70
CA ILE A 16 4.38 -2.10 3.28
C ILE A 16 5.42 -2.09 4.39
N VAL A 17 5.85 -3.27 4.84
CA VAL A 17 6.95 -3.44 5.77
C VAL A 17 8.03 -4.26 5.07
N GLU A 18 9.11 -3.60 4.67
CA GLU A 18 10.16 -4.13 3.79
C GLU A 18 11.43 -3.29 3.98
N ASP A 19 12.60 -3.90 4.18
CA ASP A 19 13.86 -3.18 4.34
C ASP A 19 14.60 -2.99 3.00
N ASN A 20 14.25 -3.77 1.98
CA ASN A 20 14.81 -3.69 0.65
C ASN A 20 14.12 -2.59 -0.20
N PRO A 21 14.80 -1.46 -0.49
CA PRO A 21 14.22 -0.38 -1.28
C PRO A 21 13.92 -0.79 -2.73
N GLY A 22 14.58 -1.83 -3.25
CA GLY A 22 14.31 -2.39 -4.57
C GLY A 22 12.93 -3.04 -4.64
N ASP A 23 12.57 -3.81 -3.61
CA ASP A 23 11.29 -4.52 -3.54
C ASP A 23 10.14 -3.55 -3.28
N VAL A 24 10.35 -2.55 -2.41
CA VAL A 24 9.40 -1.45 -2.21
C VAL A 24 9.10 -0.73 -3.52
N ARG A 25 10.13 -0.45 -4.32
CA ARG A 25 9.95 0.22 -5.62
C ARG A 25 9.15 -0.65 -6.58
N LEU A 26 9.48 -1.93 -6.69
CA LEU A 26 8.76 -2.86 -7.56
C LEU A 26 7.28 -2.98 -7.17
N LEU A 27 7.00 -3.12 -5.87
CA LEU A 27 5.62 -3.17 -5.35
C LEU A 27 4.83 -1.89 -5.67
N LYS A 28 5.45 -0.71 -5.51
CA LYS A 28 4.83 0.57 -5.89
C LYS A 28 4.50 0.62 -7.37
N GLU A 29 5.42 0.20 -8.24
CA GLU A 29 5.20 0.16 -9.70
C GLU A 29 4.05 -0.80 -10.07
N LEU A 30 4.03 -2.01 -9.48
CA LEU A 30 2.96 -2.99 -9.71
C LEU A 30 1.57 -2.49 -9.28
N LEU A 31 1.49 -1.83 -8.13
CA LEU A 31 0.23 -1.32 -7.57
C LEU A 31 -0.28 -0.06 -8.27
N THR A 32 0.61 0.72 -8.90
CA THR A 32 0.23 1.97 -9.58
C THR A 32 -0.32 1.74 -11.00
N ASN A 33 -0.21 0.52 -11.55
CA ASN A 33 -0.61 0.21 -12.93
C ASN A 33 -2.12 -0.08 -13.14
N GLY A 34 -3.01 0.29 -12.21
CA GLY A 34 -4.45 0.00 -12.30
C GLY A 34 -5.34 1.26 -12.29
N ASP A 35 -6.27 1.37 -13.24
CA ASP A 35 -7.20 2.51 -13.35
C ASP A 35 -8.44 2.42 -12.44
N LEU A 36 -8.67 1.26 -11.81
CA LEU A 36 -9.91 0.98 -11.07
C LEU A 36 -9.87 1.34 -9.58
N TYR A 37 -8.68 1.42 -8.98
CA TYR A 37 -8.51 1.65 -7.55
C TYR A 37 -7.47 2.73 -7.29
N LYS A 38 -7.68 3.54 -6.25
CA LYS A 38 -6.66 4.46 -5.76
C LYS A 38 -5.93 3.79 -4.61
N PHE A 39 -4.63 3.57 -4.76
CA PHE A 39 -3.82 3.04 -3.67
C PHE A 39 -3.15 4.18 -2.90
N GLU A 40 -3.27 4.16 -1.59
CA GLU A 40 -2.47 4.97 -0.68
C GLU A 40 -1.46 4.05 -0.03
N LEU A 41 -0.18 4.20 -0.39
CA LEU A 41 0.88 3.34 0.08
C LEU A 41 1.70 4.05 1.15
N VAL A 42 1.82 3.39 2.30
CA VAL A 42 2.76 3.77 3.36
C VAL A 42 3.79 2.66 3.48
N HIS A 43 5.07 3.02 3.53
CA HIS A 43 6.17 2.09 3.66
C HIS A 43 6.90 2.33 4.99
N LYS A 44 7.29 1.25 5.65
CA LYS A 44 8.11 1.19 6.86
C LYS A 44 9.23 0.18 6.67
N GLU A 45 10.40 0.47 7.20
CA GLU A 45 11.59 -0.37 7.01
C GLU A 45 11.61 -1.59 7.93
N ASN A 46 10.85 -1.57 9.03
CA ASN A 46 10.83 -2.64 10.01
C ASN A 46 9.45 -2.82 10.67
N LEU A 47 9.24 -4.00 11.25
CA LEU A 47 7.98 -4.38 11.89
C LEU A 47 7.59 -3.47 13.05
N LYS A 48 8.57 -2.97 13.81
CA LYS A 48 8.30 -2.07 14.94
C LYS A 48 7.60 -0.79 14.47
N GLU A 49 8.14 -0.14 13.45
CA GLU A 49 7.53 1.05 12.86
C GLU A 49 6.18 0.75 12.19
N GLY A 50 6.03 -0.44 11.61
CA GLY A 50 4.76 -0.93 11.08
C GLY A 50 3.68 -1.05 12.16
N LEU A 51 4.03 -1.64 13.31
CA LEU A 51 3.11 -1.79 14.45
C LEU A 51 2.75 -0.44 15.08
N GLU A 52 3.72 0.46 15.24
CA GLU A 52 3.48 1.83 15.69
C GLU A 52 2.49 2.54 14.76
N TYR A 53 2.69 2.43 13.44
CA TYR A 53 1.77 3.01 12.46
C TYR A 53 0.34 2.42 12.56
N LEU A 54 0.22 1.09 12.69
CA LEU A 54 -1.08 0.41 12.79
C LEU A 54 -1.85 0.80 14.06
N SER A 55 -1.16 1.18 15.14
CA SER A 55 -1.80 1.63 16.37
C SER A 55 -2.53 2.97 16.21
N GLU A 56 -2.14 3.79 15.22
CA GLU A 56 -2.65 5.15 15.06
C GLU A 56 -3.41 5.39 13.75
N ARG A 57 -3.28 4.51 12.76
CA ARG A 57 -3.79 4.72 11.40
C ARG A 57 -4.53 3.49 10.90
N LYS A 58 -5.66 3.74 10.22
CA LYS A 58 -6.41 2.69 9.53
C LYS A 58 -5.62 2.19 8.33
N THR A 59 -5.51 0.86 8.23
CA THR A 59 -4.86 0.15 7.14
C THR A 59 -5.82 -0.92 6.65
N ASP A 60 -6.00 -1.05 5.33
CA ASP A 60 -6.91 -2.02 4.73
C ASP A 60 -6.16 -3.32 4.37
N VAL A 61 -4.89 -3.20 3.98
CA VAL A 61 -4.01 -4.32 3.60
C VAL A 61 -2.60 -4.08 4.13
N ILE A 62 -1.96 -5.15 4.62
CA ILE A 62 -0.55 -5.14 5.03
C ILE A 62 0.22 -6.07 4.08
N LEU A 63 1.29 -5.56 3.48
CA LEU A 63 2.31 -6.32 2.77
C LEU A 63 3.54 -6.39 3.67
N LEU A 64 3.70 -7.52 4.33
CA LEU A 64 4.83 -7.78 5.24
C LEU A 64 5.79 -8.74 4.55
N ASP A 65 7.04 -8.33 4.37
CA ASP A 65 8.09 -9.29 4.07
C ASP A 65 8.49 -10.05 5.34
N LEU A 66 8.54 -11.37 5.21
CA LEU A 66 8.95 -12.29 6.27
C LEU A 66 10.39 -12.80 6.06
N SER A 67 11.06 -12.33 5.00
CA SER A 67 12.49 -12.59 4.78
C SER A 67 13.41 -11.70 5.62
N LEU A 68 12.81 -10.71 6.32
CA LEU A 68 13.44 -9.91 7.37
C LEU A 68 14.04 -10.85 8.46
N PRO A 69 15.35 -10.74 8.77
CA PRO A 69 16.01 -11.56 9.78
C PRO A 69 15.54 -11.29 11.22
#